data_AF-A0A9D5Y7R3-F1
#
_entry.id   AF-A0A9D5Y7R3-F1
#
_cell.length_a   1.000
_cell.length_b   1.000
_cell.length_c   1.000
_cell.angle_alpha   90.00
_cell.angle_beta   90.00
_cell.angle_gamma   90.00
#
_symmetry.space_group_name_H-M   'P 1'
#
loop_
_entity.id
_entity.type
_entity.pdbx_description
1 polymer ?
#
loop_
_entity_poly.entity_id
_entity_poly.type
_entity_poly.pdbx_seq_one_letter_code
_entity_poly.pdbx_strand_id
1 'polypeptide(L)'
;MTIDDAMHNNALSVLSINRISNLMAFTTTIKYFFQRIVWVCCAAVLCACGNSQQAFFIVNEQGQSLAVVRDQVYMGGAWESALIVGGLPRCQRRYALLGQQKNKFSLDVYRPEPGVFILNAGKRWYVTSLESCGFQQYQTPPPEPGELIGHFQVKNNQLQYVGKAMSENVSGDVDSQPEKLHASP
;
A
#
# COMPACT_ATOMS: atom_id res chain seq x y z
N MET A 1 -67.38 -34.22 -52.63
CA MET A 1 -67.48 -33.44 -51.38
C MET A 1 -66.36 -33.96 -50.49
N THR A 2 -65.18 -33.36 -50.60
CA THR A 2 -63.91 -33.92 -50.08
C THR A 2 -63.64 -33.45 -48.66
N ILE A 3 -63.10 -34.39 -47.88
CA ILE A 3 -62.68 -34.27 -46.49
C ILE A 3 -61.28 -33.62 -46.50
N ASP A 4 -61.17 -32.35 -46.90
CA ASP A 4 -59.86 -31.66 -46.97
C ASP A 4 -59.77 -30.41 -46.08
N ASP A 5 -60.88 -29.91 -45.51
CA ASP A 5 -60.87 -28.64 -44.79
C ASP A 5 -60.54 -28.73 -43.29
N ALA A 6 -60.35 -29.92 -42.72
CA ALA A 6 -60.19 -30.09 -41.27
C ALA A 6 -58.74 -29.97 -40.73
N MET A 7 -57.71 -29.93 -41.60
CA MET A 7 -56.31 -29.98 -41.14
C MET A 7 -55.56 -28.64 -41.16
N HIS A 8 -56.14 -27.55 -41.67
CA HIS A 8 -55.41 -26.28 -41.81
C HIS A 8 -55.39 -25.38 -40.56
N ASN A 9 -56.23 -25.63 -39.55
CA ASN A 9 -56.35 -24.72 -38.39
C ASN A 9 -55.43 -25.02 -37.19
N ASN A 10 -54.71 -26.14 -37.18
CA ASN A 10 -53.85 -26.52 -36.05
C ASN A 10 -52.37 -26.08 -36.18
N ALA A 11 -51.93 -25.61 -37.34
CA ALA A 11 -50.53 -25.24 -37.55
C ALA A 11 -50.19 -23.81 -37.13
N LEU A 12 -51.19 -22.91 -37.08
CA LEU A 12 -50.97 -21.48 -36.84
C LEU A 12 -50.94 -21.09 -35.35
N SER A 13 -51.42 -21.96 -34.44
CA SER A 13 -51.37 -21.69 -32.99
C SER A 13 -50.03 -22.05 -32.34
N VAL A 14 -49.31 -23.04 -32.88
CA VAL A 14 -48.07 -23.55 -32.27
C VAL A 14 -46.86 -22.64 -32.55
N LEU A 15 -46.84 -21.95 -33.69
CA LEU A 15 -45.74 -21.06 -34.08
C LEU A 15 -45.73 -19.71 -33.33
N SER A 16 -46.88 -19.26 -32.82
CA SER A 16 -46.99 -18.02 -32.03
C SER A 16 -46.46 -18.17 -30.59
N ILE A 17 -46.67 -19.34 -29.98
CA ILE A 17 -46.31 -19.61 -28.58
C ILE A 17 -44.78 -19.75 -28.43
N ASN A 18 -44.09 -20.36 -29.40
CA ASN A 18 -42.64 -20.56 -29.35
C ASN A 18 -41.81 -19.25 -29.47
N ARG A 19 -42.39 -18.16 -30.02
CA ARG A 19 -41.71 -16.87 -30.17
C ARG A 19 -41.71 -16.03 -28.89
N ILE A 20 -42.75 -16.16 -28.06
CA ILE A 20 -42.92 -15.38 -26.82
C ILE A 20 -42.04 -15.94 -25.70
N SER A 21 -41.87 -17.27 -25.64
CA SER A 21 -41.04 -17.96 -24.64
C SER A 21 -39.55 -17.58 -24.73
N ASN A 22 -39.03 -17.44 -25.94
CA ASN A 22 -37.61 -17.08 -26.17
C ASN A 22 -37.30 -15.62 -25.83
N LEU A 23 -38.29 -14.71 -25.91
CA LEU A 23 -38.10 -13.29 -25.60
C LEU A 23 -37.98 -13.05 -24.08
N MET A 24 -38.73 -13.81 -23.26
CA MET A 24 -38.64 -13.72 -21.78
C MET A 24 -37.38 -14.37 -21.21
N ALA A 25 -36.88 -15.44 -21.84
CA ALA A 25 -35.64 -16.08 -21.39
C ALA A 25 -34.42 -15.15 -21.58
N PHE A 26 -34.40 -14.38 -22.68
CA PHE A 26 -33.29 -13.49 -23.05
C PHE A 26 -33.15 -12.28 -22.11
N THR A 27 -34.25 -11.66 -21.71
CA THR A 27 -34.24 -10.52 -20.76
C THR A 27 -33.79 -10.95 -19.36
N THR A 28 -34.14 -12.17 -18.96
CA THR A 28 -33.76 -12.73 -17.67
C THR A 28 -32.27 -13.07 -17.63
N THR A 29 -31.70 -13.64 -18.70
CA THR A 29 -30.25 -13.89 -18.80
C THR A 29 -29.45 -12.58 -18.81
N ILE A 30 -29.93 -11.55 -19.49
CA ILE A 30 -29.30 -10.21 -19.48
C ILE A 30 -29.31 -9.61 -18.07
N LYS A 31 -30.42 -9.73 -17.33
CA LYS A 31 -30.54 -9.22 -15.95
C LYS A 31 -29.57 -9.94 -14.99
N TYR A 32 -29.45 -11.27 -15.09
CA TYR A 32 -28.51 -12.03 -14.27
C TYR A 32 -27.03 -11.79 -14.65
N PHE A 33 -26.74 -11.56 -15.93
CA PHE A 33 -25.41 -11.20 -16.40
C PHE A 33 -24.98 -9.82 -15.91
N PHE A 34 -25.87 -8.82 -15.99
CA PHE A 34 -25.63 -7.49 -15.44
C PHE A 34 -25.46 -7.52 -13.92
N GLN A 35 -26.30 -8.27 -13.20
CA GLN A 35 -26.17 -8.41 -11.76
C GLN A 35 -24.82 -9.05 -11.38
N ARG A 36 -24.39 -10.10 -12.07
CA ARG A 36 -23.07 -10.72 -11.83
C ARG A 36 -21.91 -9.78 -12.13
N ILE A 37 -21.97 -8.99 -13.19
CA ILE A 37 -20.95 -7.97 -13.50
C ILE A 37 -20.91 -6.90 -12.41
N VAL A 38 -22.06 -6.42 -11.93
CA VAL A 38 -22.11 -5.45 -10.82
C VAL A 38 -21.45 -6.01 -9.57
N TRP A 39 -21.70 -7.28 -9.22
CA TRP A 39 -21.05 -7.95 -8.09
C TRP A 39 -19.53 -8.08 -8.28
N VAL A 40 -19.07 -8.45 -9.49
CA VAL A 40 -17.63 -8.57 -9.79
C VAL A 40 -16.94 -7.21 -9.79
N CYS A 41 -17.56 -6.17 -10.37
CA CYS A 41 -17.03 -4.81 -10.36
C CYS A 41 -17.00 -4.22 -8.94
N CYS A 42 -18.03 -4.43 -8.13
CA CYS A 42 -18.02 -4.03 -6.72
C CYS A 42 -16.89 -4.72 -5.95
N ALA A 43 -16.68 -6.03 -6.18
CA ALA A 43 -15.56 -6.76 -5.57
C ALA A 43 -14.20 -6.22 -6.05
N ALA A 44 -14.05 -5.89 -7.33
CA ALA A 44 -12.82 -5.33 -7.88
C ALA A 44 -12.49 -3.93 -7.31
N VAL A 45 -13.51 -3.07 -7.11
CA VAL A 45 -13.32 -1.73 -6.53
C VAL A 45 -12.92 -1.81 -5.05
N LEU A 46 -13.42 -2.80 -4.30
CA LEU A 46 -13.02 -3.05 -2.91
C LEU A 46 -11.56 -3.52 -2.79
N CYS A 47 -11.01 -4.13 -3.84
CA CYS A 47 -9.63 -4.63 -3.87
C CYS A 47 -8.60 -3.63 -4.42
N ALA A 48 -8.98 -2.40 -4.75
CA ALA A 48 -8.04 -1.33 -5.09
C ALA A 48 -7.29 -0.87 -3.83
N CYS A 49 -6.47 -1.76 -3.26
CA CYS A 49 -5.71 -1.54 -2.05
C CYS A 49 -4.43 -0.76 -2.39
N GLY A 50 -4.13 0.24 -1.57
CA GLY A 50 -2.85 0.94 -1.61
C GLY A 50 -1.69 0.01 -1.22
N ASN A 51 -0.47 0.36 -1.62
CA ASN A 51 0.72 -0.36 -1.17
C ASN A 51 1.37 0.41 -0.01
N SER A 52 1.71 -0.28 1.08
CA SER A 52 2.52 0.27 2.17
C SER A 52 3.81 -0.55 2.33
N GLN A 53 4.92 0.13 2.59
CA GLN A 53 6.22 -0.49 2.82
C GLN A 53 6.91 0.19 4.00
N GLN A 54 7.54 -0.61 4.85
CA GLN A 54 8.24 -0.12 6.02
C GLN A 54 9.57 -0.84 6.22
N ALA A 55 10.56 -0.10 6.71
CA ALA A 55 11.84 -0.64 7.12
C ALA A 55 12.29 0.02 8.42
N PHE A 56 12.91 -0.76 9.30
CA PHE A 56 13.33 -0.32 10.62
C PHE A 56 14.84 -0.49 10.76
N PHE A 57 15.44 0.43 11.51
CA PHE A 57 16.83 0.38 11.94
C PHE A 57 16.85 0.69 13.44
N ILE A 58 17.20 -0.30 14.24
CA ILE A 58 17.30 -0.18 15.69
C ILE A 58 18.74 0.18 16.04
N VAL A 59 18.90 1.26 16.79
CA VAL A 59 20.22 1.81 17.15
C VAL A 59 20.73 1.21 18.44
N ASN A 60 19.84 0.96 19.39
CA ASN A 60 20.15 0.37 20.68
C ASN A 60 18.94 -0.37 21.27
N GLU A 61 19.19 -1.19 22.28
CA GLU A 61 18.15 -1.90 23.04
C GLU A 61 17.34 -0.97 23.95
N GLN A 62 17.80 0.27 24.16
CA GLN A 62 17.12 1.27 24.98
C GLN A 62 15.91 1.91 24.27
N GLY A 63 15.55 1.41 23.08
CA GLY A 63 14.36 1.83 22.34
C GLY A 63 14.60 3.05 21.42
N GLN A 64 15.85 3.33 21.06
CA GLN A 64 16.19 4.27 20.01
C GLN A 64 16.15 3.59 18.64
N SER A 65 15.30 4.07 17.75
CA SER A 65 15.10 3.51 16.42
C SER A 65 14.79 4.57 15.37
N LEU A 66 15.15 4.26 14.13
CA LEU A 66 14.79 4.99 12.94
C LEU A 66 13.99 4.07 12.05
N ALA A 67 12.81 4.49 11.62
CA ALA A 67 12.02 3.75 10.66
C ALA A 67 11.67 4.63 9.47
N VAL A 68 11.56 4.02 8.29
CA VAL A 68 11.06 4.68 7.10
C VAL A 68 9.81 3.95 6.68
N VAL A 69 8.74 4.71 6.48
CA VAL A 69 7.46 4.21 5.97
C VAL A 69 7.18 4.91 4.65
N ARG A 70 6.66 4.16 3.69
CA ARG A 70 6.28 4.65 2.37
C ARG A 70 4.91 4.11 2.03
N ASP A 71 3.96 5.01 1.84
CA ASP A 71 2.57 4.68 1.58
C ASP A 71 2.19 5.15 0.16
N GLN A 72 1.42 4.34 -0.55
CA GLN A 72 0.84 4.66 -1.84
C GLN A 72 -0.68 4.51 -1.72
N VAL A 73 -1.42 5.62 -1.82
CA VAL A 73 -2.88 5.67 -1.54
C VAL A 73 -3.68 4.80 -2.53
N TYR A 74 -3.25 4.69 -3.78
CA TYR A 74 -3.90 3.91 -4.82
C TYR A 74 -2.87 3.29 -5.76
N MET A 75 -3.18 2.14 -6.36
CA MET A 75 -2.27 1.46 -7.30
C MET A 75 -1.87 2.38 -8.46
N GLY A 76 -0.58 2.68 -8.58
CA GLY A 76 -0.04 3.61 -9.59
C GLY A 76 0.04 5.08 -9.17
N GLY A 77 -0.37 5.41 -7.95
CA GLY A 77 -0.23 6.75 -7.37
C GLY A 77 1.19 7.10 -6.95
N ALA A 78 1.39 8.36 -6.56
CA ALA A 78 2.67 8.82 -6.00
C ALA A 78 2.93 8.16 -4.64
N TRP A 79 4.21 7.89 -4.36
CA TRP A 79 4.62 7.40 -3.04
C TRP A 79 4.77 8.56 -2.06
N GLU A 80 4.23 8.41 -0.85
CA GLU A 80 4.45 9.34 0.25
C GLU A 80 5.38 8.69 1.26
N SER A 81 6.60 9.23 1.37
CA SER A 81 7.61 8.68 2.27
C SER A 81 7.67 9.51 3.55
N ALA A 82 7.77 8.85 4.70
CA ALA A 82 7.93 9.47 6.00
C ALA A 82 9.00 8.76 6.80
N LEU A 83 9.78 9.54 7.56
CA LEU A 83 10.72 9.06 8.55
C LEU A 83 10.05 9.08 9.92
N ILE A 84 10.14 7.98 10.65
CA ILE A 84 9.74 7.89 12.04
C ILE A 84 11.02 7.86 12.88
N VAL A 85 11.12 8.83 13.78
CA VAL A 85 12.23 8.99 14.70
C VAL A 85 11.72 8.55 16.07
N GLY A 86 12.30 7.47 16.60
CA GLY A 86 11.93 6.87 17.88
C GLY A 86 13.07 6.96 18.89
N GLY A 87 12.79 7.52 20.06
CA GLY A 87 13.64 7.54 21.23
C GLY A 87 12.81 7.25 22.47
N LEU A 88 12.40 5.99 22.64
CA LEU A 88 11.57 5.57 23.77
C LEU A 88 12.31 5.78 25.10
N PRO A 89 11.61 6.15 26.20
CA PRO A 89 10.18 6.47 26.31
C PRO A 89 9.87 7.94 25.97
N ARG A 90 10.87 8.75 25.61
CA ARG A 90 10.73 10.20 25.54
C ARG A 90 9.96 10.69 24.33
N CYS A 91 10.11 10.05 23.17
CA CYS A 91 9.45 10.53 21.96
C CYS A 91 9.39 9.50 20.82
N GLN A 92 8.34 9.60 20.02
CA GLN A 92 8.21 8.96 18.70
C GLN A 92 7.48 9.94 17.78
N ARG A 93 8.14 10.40 16.70
CA ARG A 93 7.57 11.40 15.78
C ARG A 93 7.75 10.99 14.32
N ARG A 94 6.71 11.24 13.53
CA ARG A 94 6.67 11.02 12.08
C ARG A 94 6.92 12.34 11.35
N TYR A 95 7.87 12.32 10.43
CA TYR A 95 8.28 13.45 9.60
C TYR A 95 8.16 13.10 8.12
N ALA A 96 7.51 13.95 7.33
CA ALA A 96 7.39 13.73 5.89
C ALA A 96 8.74 13.94 5.18
N LEU A 97 9.18 12.95 4.39
CA LEU A 97 10.36 13.05 3.55
C LEU A 97 9.96 13.64 2.19
N LEU A 98 10.09 14.97 2.10
CA LEU A 98 9.72 15.70 0.90
C LEU A 98 10.61 15.30 -0.28
N GLY A 99 10.01 14.98 -1.44
CA GLY A 99 10.74 14.72 -2.69
C GLY A 99 11.07 13.25 -2.97
N GLN A 100 10.61 12.33 -2.12
CA GLN A 100 10.81 10.88 -2.24
C GLN A 100 9.56 10.16 -2.80
N GLN A 101 9.00 10.70 -3.88
CA GLN A 101 7.76 10.20 -4.49
C GLN A 101 7.96 9.15 -5.60
N LYS A 102 9.22 8.84 -5.92
CA LYS A 102 9.59 7.92 -7.02
C LYS A 102 9.58 6.46 -6.56
N ASN A 103 9.40 5.52 -7.48
CA ASN A 103 9.53 4.08 -7.18
C ASN A 103 10.91 3.73 -6.61
N LYS A 104 11.97 4.35 -7.15
CA LYS A 104 13.33 4.23 -6.61
C LYS A 104 13.47 5.14 -5.40
N PHE A 105 13.70 4.53 -4.24
CA PHE A 105 13.98 5.21 -2.98
C PHE A 105 15.31 4.76 -2.45
N SER A 106 16.11 5.74 -2.04
CA SER A 106 17.40 5.56 -1.42
C SER A 106 17.55 6.68 -0.39
N LEU A 107 17.78 6.29 0.86
CA LEU A 107 18.02 7.19 1.98
C LEU A 107 19.25 6.70 2.72
N ASP A 108 20.36 7.41 2.56
CA ASP A 108 21.59 7.06 3.25
C ASP A 108 21.54 7.61 4.68
N VAL A 109 22.11 6.85 5.61
CA VAL A 109 22.13 7.16 7.04
C VAL A 109 23.58 7.30 7.48
N TYR A 110 23.93 8.50 7.91
CA TYR A 110 25.23 8.84 8.45
C TYR A 110 25.12 9.12 9.94
N ARG A 111 26.18 8.79 10.67
CA ARG A 111 26.31 9.04 12.11
C ARG A 111 27.50 9.97 12.35
N PRO A 112 27.28 11.28 12.58
CA PRO A 112 28.34 12.18 13.04
C PRO A 112 28.66 11.96 14.53
N GLU A 113 27.63 11.78 15.36
CA GLU A 113 27.75 11.67 16.82
C GLU A 113 26.74 10.64 17.36
N PRO A 114 26.96 10.07 18.56
CA PRO A 114 25.98 9.19 19.20
C PRO A 114 24.62 9.89 19.39
N GLY A 115 23.53 9.27 18.93
CA GLY A 115 22.18 9.81 19.08
C GLY A 115 21.78 10.87 18.05
N VAL A 116 22.70 11.31 17.18
CA VAL A 116 22.44 12.24 16.07
C VAL A 116 22.73 11.53 14.74
N PHE A 117 21.81 11.69 13.78
CA PHE A 117 21.88 11.07 12.46
C PHE A 117 21.67 12.11 11.39
N ILE A 118 22.49 12.02 10.34
CA ILE A 118 22.34 12.81 9.12
C ILE A 118 21.81 11.86 8.04
N LEU A 119 20.74 12.28 7.38
CA LEU A 119 20.05 11.51 6.37
C LEU A 119 20.18 12.18 5.02
N ASN A 120 20.57 11.42 4.00
CA ASN A 120 20.67 11.91 2.64
C ASN A 120 19.58 11.28 1.77
N ALA A 121 18.64 12.10 1.32
CA ALA A 121 17.58 11.72 0.39
C ALA A 121 17.91 12.18 -1.05
N GLY A 122 19.17 11.99 -1.47
CA GLY A 122 19.70 12.35 -2.79
C GLY A 122 19.97 13.85 -2.95
N LYS A 123 18.91 14.66 -3.16
CA LYS A 123 19.03 16.12 -3.33
C LYS A 123 18.82 16.90 -2.04
N ARG A 124 18.32 16.25 -0.99
CA ARG A 124 17.94 16.88 0.27
C ARG A 124 18.61 16.16 1.42
N TRP A 125 19.09 16.96 2.35
CA TRP A 125 19.79 16.50 3.53
C TRP A 125 18.95 16.83 4.75
N TYR A 126 18.88 15.91 5.70
CA TYR A 126 18.14 16.08 6.94
C TYR A 126 19.04 15.72 8.11
N VAL A 127 18.84 16.39 9.24
CA VAL A 127 19.41 16.00 10.53
C VAL A 127 18.28 15.56 11.44
N THR A 128 18.52 14.50 12.18
CA THR A 128 17.62 14.04 13.21
C THR A 128 18.38 13.65 14.47
N SER A 129 17.79 13.90 15.62
CA SER A 129 18.30 13.47 16.92
C SER A 129 17.28 12.53 17.57
N LEU A 130 17.73 11.37 18.02
CA LEU A 130 16.88 10.40 18.72
C LEU A 130 16.55 10.84 20.14
N GLU A 131 17.40 11.68 20.76
CA GLU A 131 17.17 12.16 22.12
C GLU A 131 16.09 13.25 22.20
N SER A 132 16.08 14.18 21.24
CA SER A 132 15.11 15.28 21.20
C SER A 132 13.95 15.05 20.24
N CYS A 133 13.98 13.95 19.47
CA CYS A 133 13.16 13.75 18.27
C CYS A 133 13.11 15.01 17.40
N GLY A 134 14.26 15.66 17.23
CA GLY A 134 14.41 16.78 16.32
C GLY A 134 14.48 16.28 14.88
N PHE A 135 13.91 17.03 13.95
CA PHE A 135 14.07 16.79 12.52
C PHE A 135 14.13 18.13 11.80
N GLN A 136 15.22 18.36 11.07
CA GLN A 136 15.43 19.60 10.34
C GLN A 136 16.06 19.30 8.98
N GLN A 137 15.63 20.03 7.96
CA GLN A 137 16.21 19.94 6.62
C GLN A 137 17.36 20.94 6.50
N TYR A 138 18.50 20.48 5.99
CA TYR A 138 19.59 21.37 5.56
C TYR A 138 19.26 22.00 4.20
N GLN A 139 19.63 23.27 4.04
CA GLN A 139 19.54 23.95 2.74
C GLN A 139 20.68 23.56 1.80
N THR A 140 21.87 23.31 2.36
CA THR A 140 23.08 22.89 1.64
C THR A 140 23.61 21.57 2.21
N PRO A 141 24.29 20.74 1.40
CA PRO A 141 24.93 19.53 1.91
C PRO A 141 25.89 19.86 3.06
N PRO A 142 25.86 19.10 4.18
CA PRO A 142 26.84 19.27 5.24
C PRO A 142 28.23 18.88 4.75
N PRO A 143 29.29 19.63 5.12
CA PRO A 143 30.67 19.34 4.68
C PRO A 143 31.21 18.04 5.25
N GLU A 144 30.80 17.66 6.47
CA GLU A 144 31.21 16.44 7.15
C GLU A 144 29.97 15.68 7.68
N PRO A 145 29.39 14.76 6.89
CA PRO A 145 28.20 14.02 7.30
C PRO A 145 28.47 12.94 8.36
N GLY A 146 29.74 12.59 8.61
CA GLY A 146 30.14 11.53 9.53
C GLY A 146 30.26 10.15 8.88
N GLU A 147 30.24 9.09 9.69
CA GLU A 147 30.38 7.70 9.23
C GLU A 147 29.09 7.21 8.56
N LEU A 148 29.19 6.62 7.37
CA LEU A 148 28.06 5.96 6.70
C LEU A 148 27.78 4.63 7.39
N ILE A 149 26.66 4.54 8.11
CA ILE A 149 26.27 3.32 8.82
C ILE A 149 25.40 2.39 7.98
N GLY A 150 24.68 2.95 7.00
CA GLY A 150 23.83 2.16 6.11
C GLY A 150 22.94 3.03 5.23
N HIS A 151 22.05 2.39 4.50
CA HIS A 151 21.10 3.04 3.61
C HIS A 151 19.78 2.24 3.55
N PHE A 152 18.66 2.95 3.53
CA PHE A 152 17.37 2.38 3.20
C PHE A 152 17.20 2.40 1.69
N GLN A 153 16.91 1.24 1.10
CA GLN A 153 16.71 1.11 -0.33
C GLN A 153 15.57 0.15 -0.64
N VAL A 154 14.92 0.37 -1.79
CA VAL A 154 13.96 -0.60 -2.32
C VAL A 154 14.71 -1.64 -3.13
N LYS A 155 14.76 -2.87 -2.63
CA LYS A 155 15.33 -4.03 -3.32
C LYS A 155 14.22 -5.07 -3.51
N ASN A 156 14.12 -5.63 -4.72
CA ASN A 156 13.06 -6.60 -5.06
C ASN A 156 11.65 -6.08 -4.73
N ASN A 157 11.41 -4.78 -4.98
CA ASN A 157 10.12 -4.12 -4.71
C ASN A 157 9.73 -4.05 -3.22
N GLN A 158 10.67 -4.30 -2.30
CA GLN A 158 10.48 -4.17 -0.85
C GLN A 158 11.49 -3.17 -0.28
N LEU A 159 11.03 -2.31 0.64
CA LEU A 159 11.88 -1.39 1.37
C LEU A 159 12.69 -2.17 2.42
N GLN A 160 14.02 -2.04 2.38
CA GLN A 160 14.92 -2.73 3.29
C GLN A 160 16.04 -1.80 3.75
N TYR A 161 16.50 -1.97 4.99
CA TYR A 161 17.72 -1.34 5.49
C TYR A 161 18.91 -2.23 5.14
N VAL A 162 19.94 -1.65 4.53
CA VAL A 162 21.19 -2.34 4.18
C VAL A 162 22.33 -1.56 4.80
N GLY A 163 23.02 -2.17 5.75
CA GLY A 163 24.09 -1.51 6.48
C GLY A 163 24.51 -2.29 7.72
N LYS A 164 25.29 -1.61 8.56
CA LYS A 164 25.73 -2.14 9.84
C LYS A 164 24.51 -2.21 10.76
N ALA A 165 24.07 -3.42 11.09
CA ALA A 165 23.13 -3.62 12.19
C ALA A 165 23.84 -3.18 13.48
N MET A 166 23.39 -2.07 14.07
CA MET A 166 23.89 -1.58 15.35
C MET A 166 23.11 -2.23 16.51
N SER A 167 22.78 -3.51 16.37
CA SER A 167 22.18 -4.38 17.40
C SER A 167 21.98 -5.72 16.70
N GLU A 168 22.75 -6.71 17.12
CA GLU A 168 22.51 -8.11 16.77
C GLU A 168 21.17 -8.52 17.41
N ASN A 169 20.24 -9.02 16.58
CA ASN A 169 18.94 -9.61 16.93
C ASN A 169 17.75 -8.67 17.20
N VAL A 170 17.15 -8.08 16.15
CA VAL A 170 15.68 -8.03 16.03
C VAL A 170 15.28 -8.14 14.55
N SER A 171 15.00 -9.36 14.11
CA SER A 171 14.16 -9.62 12.95
C SER A 171 12.76 -9.10 13.25
N GLY A 172 12.45 -7.91 12.75
CA GLY A 172 11.09 -7.39 12.76
C GLY A 172 10.23 -8.21 11.80
N ASP A 173 9.65 -9.30 12.30
CA ASP A 173 8.43 -9.84 11.72
C ASP A 173 7.39 -8.71 11.73
N VAL A 174 7.08 -8.22 10.53
CA VAL A 174 5.92 -7.37 10.31
C VAL A 174 4.71 -8.28 10.43
N ASP A 175 4.32 -8.57 11.68
CA ASP A 175 3.01 -9.15 11.95
C ASP A 175 1.97 -8.04 11.78
N SER A 176 1.34 -8.07 10.61
CA SER A 176 0.11 -7.36 10.31
C SER A 176 -0.99 -7.91 11.21
N GLN A 177 -1.10 -7.43 12.44
CA GLN A 177 -2.21 -7.77 13.31
C GLN A 177 -3.38 -6.78 13.04
N PRO A 178 -4.52 -7.23 12.49
CA PRO A 178 -5.70 -6.39 12.37
C PRO A 178 -6.26 -6.11 13.77
N GLU A 179 -6.39 -4.84 14.10
CA GLU A 179 -7.08 -4.33 15.27
C GLU A 179 -8.52 -4.89 15.30
N LYS A 180 -8.77 -5.88 16.16
CA LYS A 180 -10.13 -6.33 16.45
C LYS A 180 -10.84 -5.24 17.24
N LEU A 181 -11.79 -4.62 16.56
CA LEU A 181 -12.83 -3.75 17.08
C LEU A 181 -13.51 -4.40 18.31
N HIS A 182 -13.16 -3.95 19.51
CA HIS A 182 -13.91 -4.26 20.72
C HIS A 182 -15.21 -3.44 20.71
N ALA A 183 -16.32 -4.10 20.38
CA ALA A 183 -17.64 -3.63 20.75
C ALA A 183 -17.82 -3.85 22.26
N SER A 184 -18.03 -2.77 23.01
CA SER A 184 -18.49 -2.83 24.40
C SER A 184 -20.03 -2.80 24.45
N PRO A 185 -20.63 -3.46 25.46
CA PRO A 185 -22.08 -3.65 25.60
C PRO A 185 -22.85 -2.38 26.00
#